data_AF-A0A1I8C783-F1
#
_entry.id   AF-A0A1I8C783-F1
#
_cell.length_a   1.000
_cell.length_b   1.000
_cell.length_c   1.000
_cell.angle_alpha   90.00
_cell.angle_beta   90.00
_cell.angle_gamma   90.00
#
_symmetry.space_group_name_H-M   'P 1'
#
loop_
_entity.id
_entity.type
_entity.pdbx_description
1 polymer ?
#
loop_
_entity_poly.entity_id
_entity_poly.type
_entity_poly.pdbx_seq_one_letter_code
_entity_poly.pdbx_strand_id
1 'polypeptide(L)'
;MPGYGAECGGRIQVTSSWARISSPGYPAEFREGQECSWLLSAPKGSHVQFQFIGMDYVEIRNSTDFANTGMRYCCFGTPTASIISATEDMVVLFRSFYRGGKGFQAQFRSIGHSGEWLAWSPYSACSASCGSCGTRRRTRKCSTSSFCLGNDSETEVCNRQPCKGICPKKRTEDSQCGGLLALLKGVECNSEKVMNESCDEVCCSGFSLVNGICTK
;
A
#
# COMPACT_ATOMS: atom_id res chain seq x y z
N MET A 1 18.95 10.60 -21.93
CA MET A 1 19.31 11.68 -22.88
C MET A 1 18.48 12.91 -22.51
N PRO A 2 19.05 14.08 -22.20
CA PRO A 2 18.27 15.21 -21.72
C PRO A 2 17.59 15.93 -22.91
N GLY A 3 16.26 15.98 -22.88
CA GLY A 3 15.45 16.77 -23.83
C GLY A 3 15.59 18.27 -23.56
N TYR A 4 15.79 19.03 -24.63
CA TYR A 4 16.00 20.49 -24.65
C TYR A 4 14.82 21.25 -24.01
N GLY A 5 15.11 22.17 -23.07
CA GLY A 5 14.20 23.24 -22.63
C GLY A 5 13.74 23.24 -21.18
N ALA A 6 14.13 22.25 -20.38
CA ALA A 6 14.07 22.28 -18.91
C ALA A 6 15.29 21.53 -18.37
N GLU A 7 15.72 21.78 -17.12
CA GLU A 7 16.59 20.85 -16.39
C GLU A 7 15.78 19.58 -16.06
N CYS A 8 15.45 18.83 -17.12
CA CYS A 8 14.70 17.58 -17.10
C CYS A 8 15.63 16.48 -16.64
N GLY A 9 15.84 16.46 -15.33
CA GLY A 9 16.68 15.49 -14.63
C GLY A 9 18.07 16.01 -14.27
N GLY A 10 18.88 15.09 -13.76
CA GLY A 10 20.20 15.38 -13.22
C GLY A 10 20.31 15.10 -11.73
N ARG A 11 21.50 15.31 -11.17
CA ARG A 11 21.76 15.17 -9.74
C ARG A 11 21.65 16.52 -9.06
N ILE A 12 20.79 16.61 -8.05
CA ILE A 12 20.57 17.83 -7.27
C ILE A 12 21.04 17.58 -5.84
N GLN A 13 21.95 18.43 -5.37
CA GLN A 13 22.34 18.47 -3.96
C GLN A 13 21.26 19.21 -3.18
N VAL A 14 20.65 18.52 -2.21
CA VAL A 14 19.50 19.04 -1.47
C VAL A 14 19.97 19.83 -0.26
N THR A 15 19.37 20.98 -0.01
CA THR A 15 19.64 21.83 1.16
C THR A 15 18.43 21.89 2.08
N SER A 16 18.55 22.48 3.28
CA SER A 16 17.44 22.62 4.23
C SER A 16 16.34 23.60 3.76
N SER A 17 16.64 24.45 2.77
CA SER A 17 15.66 25.32 2.13
C SER A 17 14.84 24.57 1.09
N TRP A 18 13.55 24.93 0.95
CA TRP A 18 12.70 24.39 -0.10
C TRP A 18 13.22 24.75 -1.49
N ALA A 19 13.49 23.74 -2.29
CA ALA A 19 13.71 23.82 -3.73
C ALA A 19 12.54 23.18 -4.48
N ARG A 20 12.42 23.41 -5.79
CA ARG A 20 11.32 22.91 -6.61
C ARG A 20 11.81 22.21 -7.87
N ILE A 21 11.06 21.18 -8.27
CA ILE A 21 11.16 20.56 -9.60
C ILE A 21 9.78 20.50 -10.23
N SER A 22 9.74 20.47 -11.55
CA SER A 22 8.50 20.31 -12.30
C SER A 22 8.72 19.52 -13.59
N SER A 23 7.65 18.92 -14.10
CA SER A 23 7.66 18.36 -15.45
C SER A 23 7.96 19.46 -16.50
N PRO A 24 8.53 19.10 -17.65
CA PRO A 24 8.79 20.05 -18.72
C PRO A 24 7.49 20.76 -19.14
N GLY A 25 7.53 22.10 -19.26
CA GLY A 25 6.40 22.91 -19.69
C GLY A 25 5.39 23.28 -18.60
N TYR A 26 5.48 22.73 -17.38
CA TYR A 26 4.55 23.07 -16.29
C TYR A 26 4.49 24.59 -16.02
N PRO A 27 3.30 25.21 -15.84
CA PRO A 27 1.97 24.60 -15.70
C PRO A 27 1.23 24.32 -17.02
N ALA A 28 1.85 24.58 -18.17
CA ALA A 28 1.32 24.16 -19.46
C ALA A 28 1.51 22.65 -19.68
N GLU A 29 0.90 22.11 -20.73
CA GLU A 29 0.95 20.68 -21.00
C GLU A 29 2.35 20.19 -21.38
N PHE A 30 2.73 19.04 -20.83
CA PHE A 30 3.93 18.33 -21.23
C PHE A 30 3.74 17.63 -22.60
N ARG A 31 4.83 17.40 -23.32
CA ARG A 31 4.81 16.72 -24.63
C ARG A 31 4.83 15.19 -24.46
N GLU A 32 4.37 14.46 -25.47
CA GLU A 32 4.52 13.00 -25.52
C GLU A 32 6.00 12.57 -25.58
N GLY A 33 6.30 11.39 -25.03
CA GLY A 33 7.64 10.78 -25.11
C GLY A 33 8.72 11.44 -24.23
N GLN A 34 8.35 12.24 -23.23
CA GLN A 34 9.32 12.88 -22.33
C GLN A 34 9.70 11.94 -21.19
N GLU A 35 10.99 11.84 -20.92
CA GLU A 35 11.55 11.08 -19.79
C GLU A 35 12.53 11.95 -19.01
N CYS A 36 12.18 12.26 -17.75
CA CYS A 36 13.03 12.98 -16.81
C CYS A 36 13.36 12.10 -15.60
N SER A 37 14.58 12.24 -15.10
CA SER A 37 15.03 11.55 -13.88
C SER A 37 15.88 12.46 -13.00
N TRP A 38 15.41 12.74 -11.79
CA TRP A 38 16.14 13.54 -10.80
C TRP A 38 16.68 12.64 -9.69
N LEU A 39 17.98 12.73 -9.42
CA LEU A 39 18.61 12.16 -8.23
C LEU A 39 18.79 13.26 -7.19
N LEU A 40 17.92 13.27 -6.20
CA LEU A 40 17.98 14.19 -5.06
C LEU A 40 18.90 13.58 -4.01
N SER A 41 20.01 14.25 -3.68
CA SER A 41 21.03 13.76 -2.77
C SER A 41 21.13 14.69 -1.56
N ALA A 42 20.70 14.22 -0.39
CA ALA A 42 20.76 14.97 0.86
C ALA A 42 22.17 14.92 1.47
N PRO A 43 22.54 15.88 2.33
CA PRO A 43 23.77 15.80 3.11
C PRO A 43 23.79 14.54 3.97
N LYS A 44 24.98 14.02 4.25
CA LYS A 44 25.18 12.79 5.02
C LYS A 44 24.37 12.78 6.32
N GLY A 45 23.62 11.71 6.58
CA GLY A 45 22.76 11.57 7.76
C GLY A 45 21.47 12.42 7.74
N SER A 46 21.17 13.08 6.63
CA SER A 46 19.89 13.76 6.39
C SER A 46 19.08 13.02 5.34
N HIS A 47 17.80 13.37 5.24
CA HIS A 47 16.85 12.71 4.34
C HIS A 47 16.16 13.76 3.46
N VAL A 48 15.68 13.34 2.30
CA VAL A 48 14.91 14.17 1.38
C VAL A 48 13.44 14.14 1.81
N GLN A 49 12.90 15.30 2.19
CA GLN A 49 11.48 15.55 2.25
C GLN A 49 10.97 15.94 0.86
N PHE A 50 9.93 15.28 0.37
CA PHE A 50 9.30 15.58 -0.90
C PHE A 50 7.81 15.84 -0.73
N GLN A 51 7.29 16.91 -1.34
CA GLN A 51 5.88 17.29 -1.26
C GLN A 51 5.37 17.76 -2.61
N PHE A 52 4.18 17.28 -2.99
CA PHE A 52 3.50 17.77 -4.18
C PHE A 52 2.83 19.13 -3.94
N ILE A 53 2.95 20.01 -4.93
CA ILE A 53 2.23 21.29 -4.99
C ILE A 53 1.02 21.15 -5.93
N GLY A 54 1.20 20.49 -7.06
CA GLY A 54 0.14 20.18 -8.03
C GLY A 54 0.55 18.99 -8.89
N MET A 55 -0.41 18.14 -9.26
CA MET A 55 -0.09 16.83 -9.84
C MET A 55 -1.15 16.31 -10.83
N ASP A 56 -0.66 15.59 -11.86
CA ASP A 56 -1.44 14.73 -12.76
C ASP A 56 -0.86 13.29 -12.80
N TYR A 57 0.44 13.11 -13.07
CA TYR A 57 1.17 11.81 -13.03
C TYR A 57 2.66 11.96 -12.66
N VAL A 58 3.18 11.15 -11.72
CA VAL A 58 4.63 10.97 -11.48
C VAL A 58 4.95 9.62 -10.81
N GLU A 59 6.15 9.08 -11.05
CA GLU A 59 6.68 7.93 -10.32
C GLU A 59 7.81 8.35 -9.37
N ILE A 60 7.75 7.92 -8.10
CA ILE A 60 8.79 8.21 -7.10
C ILE A 60 9.40 6.91 -6.59
N ARG A 61 10.74 6.85 -6.57
CA ARG A 61 11.51 5.72 -6.04
C ARG A 61 12.27 6.13 -4.78
N ASN A 62 11.96 5.45 -3.69
CA ASN A 62 12.62 5.63 -2.41
C ASN A 62 13.83 4.65 -2.33
N SER A 63 15.04 5.19 -2.13
CA SER A 63 16.35 4.55 -2.43
C SER A 63 16.66 3.21 -1.73
N THR A 64 15.85 2.74 -0.77
CA THR A 64 16.04 1.39 -0.17
C THR A 64 15.54 0.23 -1.02
N ASP A 65 14.87 0.48 -2.15
CA ASP A 65 14.56 -0.58 -3.10
C ASP A 65 14.62 -0.10 -4.56
N PHE A 66 15.69 -0.47 -5.26
CA PHE A 66 15.85 -0.23 -6.69
C PHE A 66 15.17 -1.31 -7.57
N ALA A 67 14.43 -2.28 -7.00
CA ALA A 67 13.52 -3.19 -7.72
C ALA A 67 12.35 -3.71 -6.82
N ASN A 68 11.07 -3.37 -6.98
CA ASN A 68 10.31 -3.64 -8.21
C ASN A 68 8.90 -3.00 -8.34
N THR A 69 8.51 -1.98 -7.57
CA THR A 69 7.36 -1.09 -7.90
C THR A 69 7.52 0.24 -7.17
N GLY A 70 8.20 1.24 -7.76
CA GLY A 70 8.16 2.60 -7.21
C GLY A 70 6.71 3.06 -6.99
N MET A 71 6.50 4.00 -6.06
CA MET A 71 5.16 4.54 -5.83
C MET A 71 4.75 5.35 -7.06
N ARG A 72 3.70 4.89 -7.73
CA ARG A 72 3.11 5.56 -8.89
C ARG A 72 1.97 6.42 -8.41
N TYR A 73 2.10 7.73 -8.60
CA TYR A 73 1.04 8.67 -8.32
C TYR A 73 0.42 9.09 -9.65
N CYS A 74 -0.89 8.85 -9.78
CA CYS A 74 -1.71 9.39 -10.88
C CYS A 74 -3.14 9.64 -10.40
N CYS A 75 -3.83 10.57 -11.03
CA CYS A 75 -5.29 10.49 -11.26
C CYS A 75 -6.22 10.68 -10.01
N PHE A 76 -5.76 10.40 -8.79
CA PHE A 76 -6.56 10.39 -7.54
C PHE A 76 -6.38 11.64 -6.66
N GLY A 77 -5.97 12.75 -7.27
CA GLY A 77 -5.67 14.00 -6.57
C GLY A 77 -4.23 14.07 -6.03
N THR A 78 -3.83 15.27 -5.61
CA THR A 78 -2.47 15.54 -5.13
C THR A 78 -2.27 14.95 -3.73
N PRO A 79 -1.27 14.06 -3.51
CA PRO A 79 -0.96 13.56 -2.16
C PRO A 79 -0.64 14.72 -1.21
N THR A 80 -1.35 14.78 -0.08
CA THR A 80 -1.17 15.84 0.93
C THR A 80 -0.04 15.53 1.91
N ALA A 81 0.30 14.25 2.08
CA ALA A 81 1.39 13.80 2.92
C ALA A 81 2.76 13.99 2.24
N SER A 82 3.78 14.33 3.03
CA SER A 82 5.17 14.34 2.56
C SER A 82 5.70 12.91 2.40
N ILE A 83 6.52 12.69 1.38
CA ILE A 83 7.27 11.47 1.17
C ILE A 83 8.69 11.71 1.67
N ILE A 84 9.21 10.82 2.53
CA ILE A 84 10.56 10.93 3.08
C ILE A 84 11.44 9.82 2.50
N SER A 85 12.66 10.17 2.08
CA SER A 85 13.62 9.16 1.64
C SER A 85 14.06 8.27 2.81
N ALA A 86 14.27 6.99 2.54
CA ALA A 86 14.73 6.01 3.50
C ALA A 86 16.26 6.08 3.71
N THR A 87 16.99 6.56 2.72
CA THR A 87 18.42 6.93 2.80
C THR A 87 18.62 8.41 2.45
N GLU A 88 19.86 8.84 2.30
CA GLU A 88 20.21 10.19 1.85
C GLU A 88 19.72 10.52 0.43
N ASP A 89 19.43 9.51 -0.39
CA ASP A 89 19.09 9.70 -1.79
C ASP A 89 17.60 9.41 -2.09
N MET A 90 17.03 10.14 -3.04
CA MET A 90 15.69 9.90 -3.60
C MET A 90 15.74 10.04 -5.12
N VAL A 91 15.07 9.13 -5.85
CA VAL A 91 14.96 9.21 -7.31
C VAL A 91 13.53 9.54 -7.71
N VAL A 92 13.36 10.63 -8.46
CA VAL A 92 12.07 11.05 -9.01
C VAL A 92 12.09 10.79 -10.51
N LEU A 93 11.09 10.08 -11.02
CA LEU A 93 10.97 9.71 -12.43
C LEU A 93 9.67 10.28 -13.01
N PHE A 94 9.79 10.92 -14.16
CA PHE A 94 8.66 11.39 -14.94
C PHE A 94 8.74 10.80 -16.34
N ARG A 95 7.65 10.16 -16.79
CA ARG A 95 7.53 9.53 -18.10
C ARG A 95 6.18 9.87 -18.71
N SER A 96 6.16 10.45 -19.90
CA SER A 96 4.94 10.67 -20.68
C SER A 96 4.90 9.72 -21.89
N PHE A 97 3.77 9.00 -22.05
CA PHE A 97 3.57 8.07 -23.17
C PHE A 97 2.64 8.65 -24.24
N TYR A 98 1.32 8.64 -24.02
CA TYR A 98 0.32 8.80 -25.10
C TYR A 98 -0.63 10.00 -24.97
N ARG A 99 -0.66 10.71 -23.84
CA ARG A 99 -1.47 11.94 -23.68
C ARG A 99 -0.65 12.99 -22.95
N GLY A 100 -0.75 14.23 -23.42
CA GLY A 100 -0.38 15.40 -22.64
C GLY A 100 -1.27 15.50 -21.39
N GLY A 101 -0.72 16.11 -20.35
CA GLY A 101 -1.42 16.45 -19.11
C GLY A 101 -0.76 17.68 -18.50
N LYS A 102 -1.33 18.20 -17.41
CA LYS A 102 -0.75 19.38 -16.76
C LYS A 102 0.63 19.13 -16.17
N GLY A 103 0.96 17.86 -15.91
CA GLY A 103 2.23 17.44 -15.35
C GLY A 103 2.27 17.55 -13.83
N PHE A 104 3.43 17.88 -13.27
CA PHE A 104 3.57 18.03 -11.83
C PHE A 104 4.49 19.20 -11.47
N GLN A 105 4.26 19.73 -10.28
CA GLN A 105 5.22 20.54 -9.56
C GLN A 105 5.32 20.02 -8.14
N ALA A 106 6.54 19.89 -7.67
CA ALA A 106 6.85 19.44 -6.32
C ALA A 106 7.94 20.32 -5.71
N GLN A 107 7.95 20.32 -4.38
CA GLN A 107 9.01 20.92 -3.61
C GLN A 107 9.71 19.87 -2.75
N PHE A 108 10.99 20.07 -2.51
CA PHE A 108 11.81 19.19 -1.72
C PHE A 108 12.81 19.98 -0.87
N ARG A 109 13.23 19.38 0.24
CA ARG A 109 14.28 19.90 1.11
C ARG A 109 14.95 18.78 1.89
N SER A 110 16.10 19.07 2.46
CA SER A 110 16.83 18.21 3.37
C SER A 110 16.27 18.40 4.76
N ILE A 111 15.99 17.30 5.44
CA ILE A 111 15.58 17.27 6.82
C ILE A 111 16.55 16.41 7.61
N GLY A 112 17.03 16.93 8.74
CA GLY A 112 17.87 16.19 9.67
C GLY A 112 17.04 15.24 10.53
N HIS A 113 17.65 14.13 10.96
CA HIS A 113 17.04 13.21 11.91
C HIS A 113 17.10 13.80 13.33
N SER A 114 16.12 14.60 13.70
CA SER A 114 15.95 15.12 15.08
C SER A 114 14.57 14.82 15.68
N GLY A 115 13.81 13.97 15.01
CA GLY A 115 12.49 13.52 15.43
C GLY A 115 12.62 12.36 16.41
N GLU A 116 12.04 12.52 17.61
CA GLU A 116 11.86 11.40 18.53
C GLU A 116 10.42 10.92 18.48
N TRP A 117 10.25 9.61 18.33
CA TRP A 117 8.93 9.01 18.45
C TRP A 117 8.45 9.10 19.89
N LEU A 118 7.28 9.70 20.09
CA LEU A 118 6.54 9.54 21.33
C LEU A 118 6.15 8.07 21.50
N ALA A 119 5.83 7.70 22.74
CA ALA A 119 5.37 6.36 23.06
C ALA A 119 4.19 5.97 22.16
N TRP A 120 4.19 4.71 21.73
CA TRP A 120 3.06 4.12 21.02
C TRP A 120 1.79 4.23 21.87
N SER A 121 0.67 4.51 21.21
CA SER A 121 -0.64 4.31 21.81
C SER A 121 -0.84 2.83 22.17
N PRO A 122 -1.77 2.53 23.08
CA PRO A 122 -2.33 1.19 23.15
C PRO A 122 -2.90 0.77 21.79
N TYR A 123 -2.93 -0.54 21.53
CA TYR A 123 -3.66 -1.05 20.36
C TYR A 123 -5.15 -0.79 20.51
N SER A 124 -5.81 -0.52 19.37
CA SER A 124 -7.26 -0.51 19.27
C SER A 124 -7.86 -1.87 19.66
N ALA A 125 -9.17 -1.89 19.89
CA ALA A 125 -9.91 -3.14 19.90
C ALA A 125 -9.70 -3.89 18.58
N CYS A 126 -9.74 -5.22 18.66
CA CYS A 126 -9.63 -6.07 17.48
C CYS A 126 -10.90 -5.95 16.63
N SER A 127 -10.76 -5.82 15.31
CA SER A 127 -11.92 -5.66 14.42
C SER A 127 -12.81 -6.92 14.30
N ALA A 128 -12.34 -8.08 14.77
CA ALA A 128 -13.10 -9.31 14.87
C ALA A 128 -12.74 -10.03 16.16
N SER A 129 -13.61 -10.93 16.65
CA SER A 129 -13.46 -11.59 17.95
C SER A 129 -12.69 -12.92 17.91
N CYS A 130 -12.48 -13.53 16.73
CA CYS A 130 -11.85 -14.83 16.57
C CYS A 130 -11.35 -15.06 15.12
N GLY A 131 -10.74 -16.22 14.89
CA GLY A 131 -10.40 -16.79 13.59
C GLY A 131 -9.18 -16.18 12.90
N SER A 132 -8.38 -15.35 13.58
CA SER A 132 -7.40 -14.46 12.90
C SER A 132 -8.07 -13.55 11.84
N CYS A 133 -9.36 -13.27 12.00
CA CYS A 133 -10.16 -12.42 11.11
C CYS A 133 -9.96 -10.93 11.37
N GLY A 134 -9.46 -10.59 12.56
CA GLY A 134 -9.39 -9.23 13.06
C GLY A 134 -8.00 -8.64 12.94
N THR A 135 -7.94 -7.34 12.75
CA THR A 135 -6.71 -6.56 12.92
C THR A 135 -6.92 -5.52 14.00
N ARG A 136 -5.83 -5.16 14.66
CA ARG A 136 -5.78 -4.03 15.59
C ARG A 136 -4.64 -3.11 15.20
N ARG A 137 -4.85 -1.82 15.43
CA ARG A 137 -3.90 -0.77 15.05
C ARG A 137 -3.50 0.05 16.26
N ARG A 138 -2.23 0.41 16.34
CA ARG A 138 -1.72 1.46 17.24
C ARG A 138 -1.01 2.54 16.44
N THR A 139 -0.93 3.74 17.00
CA THR A 139 -0.28 4.88 16.37
C THR A 139 0.68 5.56 17.33
N ARG A 140 1.64 6.31 16.79
CA ARG A 140 2.57 7.14 17.56
C ARG A 140 2.70 8.50 16.90
N LYS A 141 3.10 9.50 17.67
CA LYS A 141 3.31 10.88 17.19
C LYS A 141 4.81 11.22 17.27
N CYS A 142 5.29 12.03 16.34
CA CYS A 142 6.65 12.56 16.38
C CYS A 142 6.68 13.79 17.30
N SER A 143 7.66 13.89 18.21
CA SER A 143 7.68 14.90 19.30
C SER A 143 8.09 16.31 18.85
N THR A 144 8.81 16.42 17.73
CA THR A 144 9.42 17.67 17.23
C THR A 144 8.97 18.02 15.81
N SER A 145 9.27 19.25 15.39
CA SER A 145 8.97 19.83 14.06
C SER A 145 9.78 19.24 12.88
N SER A 146 10.54 18.16 13.12
CA SER A 146 11.27 17.38 12.12
C SER A 146 10.54 16.07 11.78
N PHE A 147 11.23 15.11 11.14
CA PHE A 147 10.66 13.80 10.80
C PHE A 147 11.24 12.71 11.70
N CYS A 148 10.46 11.67 11.92
CA CYS A 148 10.87 10.49 12.66
C CYS A 148 11.00 9.30 11.70
N LEU A 149 12.05 8.48 11.84
CA LEU A 149 12.30 7.32 10.98
C LEU A 149 11.37 6.14 11.32
N GLY A 150 10.71 5.57 10.31
CA GLY A 150 9.79 4.43 10.44
C GLY A 150 8.32 4.83 10.37
N ASN A 151 7.42 3.87 10.58
CA ASN A 151 5.97 4.10 10.41
C ASN A 151 5.37 4.77 11.65
N ASP A 152 4.37 5.63 11.46
CA ASP A 152 3.56 6.26 12.51
C ASP A 152 2.37 5.38 12.96
N SER A 153 2.12 4.31 12.21
CA SER A 153 1.02 3.36 12.40
C SER A 153 1.51 1.93 12.25
N GLU A 154 1.07 1.07 13.17
CA GLU A 154 1.38 -0.36 13.14
C GLU A 154 0.08 -1.14 13.27
N THR A 155 -0.09 -2.13 12.39
CA THR A 155 -1.27 -2.99 12.35
C THR A 155 -0.84 -4.45 12.47
N GLU A 156 -1.54 -5.22 13.29
CA GLU A 156 -1.27 -6.64 13.46
C GLU A 156 -2.55 -7.48 13.51
N VAL A 157 -2.42 -8.75 13.17
CA VAL A 157 -3.49 -9.75 13.28
C VAL A 157 -3.70 -10.10 14.74
N CYS A 158 -4.94 -10.01 15.20
CA CYS A 158 -5.36 -10.29 16.56
C CYS A 158 -6.43 -11.38 16.61
N ASN A 159 -6.72 -11.87 17.81
CA ASN A 159 -7.74 -12.90 18.06
C ASN A 159 -7.53 -14.15 17.21
N ARG A 160 -6.36 -14.77 17.40
CA ARG A 160 -5.90 -15.94 16.62
C ARG A 160 -6.55 -17.25 17.04
N GLN A 161 -7.29 -17.27 18.14
CA GLN A 161 -8.12 -18.40 18.51
C GLN A 161 -9.18 -18.65 17.44
N PRO A 162 -9.45 -19.90 17.06
CA PRO A 162 -10.45 -20.19 16.05
C PRO A 162 -11.86 -19.83 16.54
N CYS A 163 -12.74 -19.52 15.59
CA CYS A 163 -14.14 -19.23 15.88
C CYS A 163 -14.91 -20.51 16.23
N LYS A 164 -15.84 -20.39 17.18
CA LYS A 164 -16.78 -21.45 17.59
C LYS A 164 -18.20 -20.95 17.36
N GLY A 165 -19.06 -21.77 16.78
CA GLY A 165 -20.45 -21.39 16.50
C GLY A 165 -21.18 -22.37 15.60
N ILE A 166 -22.25 -21.89 14.97
CA ILE A 166 -23.07 -22.63 14.02
C ILE A 166 -22.67 -22.19 12.61
N CYS A 167 -22.21 -23.11 11.78
CA CYS A 167 -21.86 -22.84 10.39
C CYS A 167 -22.77 -23.61 9.43
N PRO A 168 -23.12 -23.01 8.28
CA PRO A 168 -23.77 -23.72 7.20
C PRO A 168 -22.79 -24.72 6.58
N LYS A 169 -23.01 -26.02 6.79
CA LYS A 169 -22.32 -27.10 6.08
C LYS A 169 -23.21 -27.61 4.96
N LYS A 170 -22.62 -27.80 3.78
CA LYS A 170 -23.27 -28.50 2.67
C LYS A 170 -23.16 -29.99 2.93
N ARG A 171 -24.28 -30.64 3.17
CA ARG A 171 -24.37 -32.10 3.21
C ARG A 171 -25.06 -32.57 1.94
N THR A 172 -24.40 -33.49 1.27
CA THR A 172 -24.93 -34.15 0.08
C THR A 172 -25.79 -35.32 0.55
N GLU A 173 -27.09 -35.25 0.29
CA GLU A 173 -28.02 -36.34 0.61
C GLU A 173 -28.50 -37.02 -0.67
N ASP A 174 -28.51 -38.34 -0.64
CA ASP A 174 -29.10 -39.17 -1.70
C ASP A 174 -30.56 -38.76 -1.87
N SER A 175 -30.92 -38.41 -3.10
CA SER A 175 -32.24 -37.91 -3.47
C SER A 175 -32.80 -38.70 -4.64
N GLN A 176 -34.12 -38.81 -4.72
CA GLN A 176 -34.74 -39.48 -5.85
C GLN A 176 -34.60 -38.63 -7.11
N CYS A 177 -34.05 -39.21 -8.17
CA CYS A 177 -34.02 -38.59 -9.48
C CYS A 177 -35.46 -38.31 -9.95
N GLY A 178 -35.73 -37.09 -10.43
CA GLY A 178 -37.01 -36.74 -11.04
C GLY A 178 -37.07 -37.10 -12.53
N GLY A 179 -38.28 -37.39 -13.04
CA GLY A 179 -38.54 -37.52 -14.48
C GLY A 179 -37.79 -38.68 -15.15
N LEU A 180 -37.23 -38.43 -16.34
CA LEU A 180 -36.57 -39.46 -17.17
C LEU A 180 -35.34 -40.09 -16.47
N LEU A 181 -34.70 -39.34 -15.57
CA LEU A 181 -33.51 -39.79 -14.83
C LEU A 181 -33.83 -40.89 -13.80
N ALA A 182 -35.10 -41.03 -13.37
CA ALA A 182 -35.53 -42.09 -12.46
C ALA A 182 -35.48 -43.50 -13.07
N LEU A 183 -35.47 -43.60 -14.41
CA LEU A 183 -35.55 -44.85 -15.16
C LEU A 183 -34.17 -45.43 -15.53
N LEU A 184 -33.10 -44.64 -15.34
CA LEU A 184 -31.74 -45.02 -15.70
C LEU A 184 -31.07 -45.74 -14.51
N LYS A 185 -30.79 -47.04 -14.67
CA LYS A 185 -30.03 -47.81 -13.69
C LYS A 185 -28.59 -47.32 -13.63
N GLY A 186 -28.13 -46.91 -12.44
CA GLY A 186 -26.76 -46.47 -12.18
C GLY A 186 -26.55 -44.96 -12.12
N VAL A 187 -27.63 -44.15 -12.14
CA VAL A 187 -27.54 -42.69 -11.93
C VAL A 187 -27.73 -42.39 -10.44
N GLU A 188 -26.70 -41.82 -9.80
CA GLU A 188 -26.78 -41.29 -8.45
C GLU A 188 -27.27 -39.83 -8.50
N CYS A 189 -28.43 -39.56 -7.89
CA CYS A 189 -28.96 -38.21 -7.77
C CYS A 189 -28.78 -37.71 -6.35
N ASN A 190 -28.01 -36.65 -6.22
CA ASN A 190 -27.69 -36.09 -4.93
C ASN A 190 -28.23 -34.66 -4.82
N SER A 191 -28.81 -34.34 -3.66
CA SER A 191 -29.27 -33.00 -3.33
C SER A 191 -28.32 -32.36 -2.31
N GLU A 192 -27.91 -31.13 -2.56
CA GLU A 192 -27.14 -30.36 -1.58
C GLU A 192 -28.10 -29.69 -0.60
N LYS A 193 -28.10 -30.12 0.67
CA LYS A 193 -28.76 -29.39 1.75
C LYS A 193 -27.74 -28.62 2.57
N VAL A 194 -28.06 -27.36 2.83
CA VAL A 194 -27.28 -26.53 3.76
C VAL A 194 -27.84 -26.73 5.16
N MET A 195 -27.10 -27.45 6.00
CA MET A 195 -27.45 -27.67 7.40
C MET A 195 -26.62 -26.77 8.30
N ASN A 196 -27.27 -26.15 9.28
CA ASN A 196 -26.61 -25.39 10.32
C ASN A 196 -26.10 -26.36 11.39
N GLU A 197 -24.82 -26.69 11.34
CA GLU A 197 -24.16 -27.59 12.29
C GLU A 197 -23.19 -26.81 13.17
N SER A 198 -22.92 -27.32 14.38
CA SER A 198 -21.80 -26.82 15.18
C SER A 198 -20.51 -27.04 14.39
N CYS A 199 -19.80 -25.94 14.14
CA CYS A 199 -18.49 -25.97 13.53
C CYS A 199 -17.45 -25.72 14.62
N ASP A 200 -16.64 -26.74 14.84
CA ASP A 200 -15.52 -26.66 15.76
C ASP A 200 -14.34 -26.03 15.05
N GLU A 201 -13.93 -24.88 15.56
CA GLU A 201 -12.63 -24.27 15.33
C GLU A 201 -12.32 -23.81 13.90
N VAL A 202 -13.04 -22.78 13.43
CA VAL A 202 -12.87 -22.19 12.10
C VAL A 202 -11.90 -21.00 12.11
N CYS A 203 -10.95 -21.01 11.17
CA CYS A 203 -10.09 -19.87 10.87
C CYS A 203 -10.61 -19.07 9.67
N CYS A 204 -10.28 -17.78 9.61
CA CYS A 204 -10.60 -16.95 8.45
C CYS A 204 -9.81 -17.36 7.21
N SER A 205 -10.34 -16.99 6.04
CA SER A 205 -9.72 -17.25 4.74
C SER A 205 -8.24 -16.85 4.72
N GLY A 206 -7.39 -17.76 4.26
CA GLY A 206 -5.94 -17.58 4.23
C GLY A 206 -5.23 -17.92 5.54
N PHE A 207 -5.93 -18.46 6.54
CA PHE A 207 -5.35 -19.02 7.77
C PHE A 207 -5.79 -20.47 7.95
N SER A 208 -4.89 -21.29 8.48
CA SER A 208 -5.10 -22.69 8.82
C SER A 208 -4.96 -22.90 10.32
N LEU A 209 -5.68 -23.88 10.86
CA LEU A 209 -5.60 -24.23 12.27
C LEU A 209 -4.34 -25.10 12.51
N VAL A 210 -3.37 -24.56 13.26
CA VAL A 210 -2.15 -25.27 13.67
C VAL A 210 -2.02 -25.17 15.19
N ASN A 211 -2.04 -26.32 15.88
CA ASN A 211 -1.96 -26.39 17.34
C ASN A 211 -2.97 -25.49 18.08
N GLY A 212 -4.20 -25.42 17.59
CA GLY A 212 -5.27 -24.61 18.19
C GLY A 212 -5.18 -23.09 17.90
N ILE A 213 -4.29 -22.67 17.00
CA ILE A 213 -4.09 -21.27 16.62
C ILE A 213 -4.26 -21.12 15.10
N CYS A 214 -4.97 -20.08 14.66
CA CYS A 214 -5.09 -19.72 13.25
C CYS A 214 -3.81 -19.02 12.76
N THR A 215 -3.05 -19.71 11.90
CA THR A 215 -1.78 -19.26 11.33
C THR A 215 -1.88 -19.15 9.80
N LYS A 216 -1.17 -18.18 9.21
CA LYS A 216 -1.14 -17.99 7.75
C LYS A 216 -0.35 -19.09 7.06
#